data_AF-A0A1W1DUF5-F1
#
_entry.id   AF-A0A1W1DUF5-F1
#
_cell.length_a   1.000
_cell.length_b   1.000
_cell.length_c   1.000
_cell.angle_alpha   90.00
_cell.angle_beta   90.00
_cell.angle_gamma   90.00
#
_symmetry.space_group_name_H-M   'P 1'
#
loop_
_entity.id
_entity.type
_entity.pdbx_description
1 polymer ?
#
loop_
_entity_poly.entity_id
_entity_poly.type
_entity_poly.pdbx_seq_one_letter_code
_entity_poly.pdbx_strand_id
1 'polypeptide(L)' 'MIKQHEILNEISSLVDNDKIMTTSTCRFSPVNVENITKAHATIGKGDMIGKLVISSENFQ' A
#
# COMPACT_ATOMS: atom_id res chain seq x y z
N MET A 1 -21.77 1.83 10.14
CA MET A 1 -20.29 1.73 10.07
C MET A 1 -19.73 0.33 10.38
N ILE A 2 -20.55 -0.71 10.60
CA ILE A 2 -20.03 -2.04 11.02
C ILE A 2 -19.54 -2.88 9.82
N LYS A 3 -20.25 -2.81 8.69
CA LYS A 3 -20.00 -3.68 7.54
C LYS A 3 -18.62 -3.50 6.89
N GLN A 4 -18.07 -2.29 6.89
CA GLN A 4 -16.70 -2.05 6.41
C GLN A 4 -15.67 -2.72 7.32
N HIS A 5 -15.87 -2.66 8.64
CA HIS A 5 -14.99 -3.31 9.60
C HIS A 5 -15.00 -4.84 9.41
N GLU A 6 -16.18 -5.44 9.21
CA GLU A 6 -16.32 -6.87 8.91
C GLU A 6 -15.58 -7.28 7.64
N ILE A 7 -15.75 -6.52 6.55
CA ILE A 7 -15.06 -6.78 5.28
C ILE A 7 -13.53 -6.68 5.46
N LEU A 8 -13.04 -5.69 6.20
CA LEU A 8 -11.60 -5.56 6.45
C LEU A 8 -11.06 -6.72 7.29
N ASN A 9 -11.84 -7.23 8.26
CA ASN A 9 -11.45 -8.41 9.05
C ASN A 9 -11.42 -9.68 8.20
N GLU A 10 -12.38 -9.85 7.29
CA GLU A 10 -12.40 -10.97 6.35
C GLU A 10 -11.20 -10.93 5.41
N ILE A 11 -10.88 -9.75 4.85
CA ILE A 11 -9.69 -9.55 4.02
C ILE A 11 -8.41 -9.89 4.81
N SER A 12 -8.29 -9.44 6.07
CA SER A 12 -7.14 -9.78 6.92
C SER A 12 -7.00 -11.30 7.07
N SER A 13 -8.11 -11.98 7.39
CA SER A 13 -8.12 -13.44 7.54
C SER A 13 -7.72 -14.14 6.24
N LEU A 14 -8.12 -13.63 5.09
CA LEU A 14 -7.76 -14.18 3.78
C LEU A 14 -6.28 -13.92 3.42
N VAL A 15 -5.70 -12.82 3.87
CA VAL A 15 -4.25 -12.53 3.74
C VAL A 15 -3.45 -13.50 4.60
N ASP A 16 -3.85 -13.72 5.86
CA ASP A 16 -3.15 -14.63 6.79
C ASP A 16 -3.22 -16.10 6.33
N ASN A 17 -4.26 -16.47 5.60
CA ASN A 17 -4.41 -17.79 4.98
C ASN A 17 -3.72 -17.91 3.60
N ASP A 18 -2.85 -16.98 3.24
CA ASP A 18 -2.12 -16.90 1.96
C ASP A 18 -3.03 -16.87 0.70
N LYS A 19 -4.33 -16.59 0.86
CA LYS A 19 -5.29 -16.53 -0.27
C LYS A 19 -5.26 -15.19 -0.99
N ILE A 20 -4.85 -14.12 -0.30
CA ILE A 20 -4.70 -12.78 -0.86
C ILE A 20 -3.27 -12.31 -0.63
N MET A 21 -2.54 -12.03 -1.71
CA MET A 21 -1.20 -11.46 -1.63
C MET A 21 -1.23 -9.94 -1.75
N THR A 22 -0.25 -9.28 -1.14
CA THR A 22 -0.10 -7.82 -1.26
C THR A 22 0.13 -7.40 -2.70
N THR A 23 -0.57 -6.36 -3.14
CA THR A 23 -0.39 -5.74 -4.47
C THR A 23 0.60 -4.57 -4.43
N SER A 24 1.41 -4.47 -3.37
CA SER A 24 2.38 -3.39 -3.18
C SER A 24 3.59 -3.61 -4.08
N THR A 25 3.58 -2.99 -5.26
CA THR A 25 4.66 -3.11 -6.25
C THR A 25 5.80 -2.14 -5.98
N CYS A 26 5.50 -0.99 -5.36
CA CYS A 26 6.48 0.07 -5.11
C CYS A 26 6.39 0.52 -3.65
N ARG A 27 7.55 0.68 -2.99
CA ARG A 27 7.65 1.20 -1.63
C ARG A 27 8.64 2.36 -1.57
N PHE A 28 8.26 3.44 -0.89
CA PHE A 28 9.16 4.55 -0.57
C PHE A 28 9.29 4.66 0.96
N SER A 29 10.52 4.84 1.41
CA SER A 29 10.85 5.18 2.81
C SER A 29 11.98 6.21 2.80
N PRO A 30 12.04 7.13 3.80
CA PRO A 30 11.06 7.41 4.85
C PRO A 30 9.87 8.26 4.37
N VAL A 31 8.83 8.45 5.19
CA VAL A 31 7.74 9.42 4.90
C VAL A 31 8.31 10.85 4.99
N ASN A 32 8.74 11.39 3.86
CA ASN A 32 9.20 12.76 3.71
C ASN A 32 8.50 13.45 2.53
N VAL A 33 8.59 14.78 2.45
CA VAL A 33 7.92 15.58 1.41
C VAL A 33 8.40 15.15 0.01
N GLU A 34 9.69 14.88 -0.15
CA GLU A 34 10.27 14.47 -1.43
C GLU A 34 9.68 13.15 -1.95
N ASN A 35 9.57 12.14 -1.08
CA ASN A 35 9.00 10.83 -1.40
C ASN A 35 7.50 10.93 -1.67
N ILE A 36 6.77 11.81 -0.96
CA ILE A 36 5.35 12.08 -1.23
C ILE A 36 5.17 12.75 -2.60
N THR A 37 6.01 13.74 -2.94
CA THR A 37 5.96 14.39 -4.25
C THR A 37 6.29 13.41 -5.37
N LYS A 38 7.32 12.57 -5.17
CA LYS A 38 7.71 11.53 -6.12
C LYS A 38 6.64 10.45 -6.29
N ALA A 39 6.01 10.03 -5.20
CA ALA A 39 4.83 9.16 -5.19
C ALA A 39 3.69 9.73 -6.02
N HIS A 40 3.33 10.98 -5.76
CA HIS A 40 2.26 11.67 -6.47
C HIS A 40 2.55 11.80 -7.97
N ALA A 41 3.79 12.18 -8.33
CA ALA A 41 4.21 12.26 -9.73
C ALA A 41 4.15 10.89 -10.43
N THR A 42 4.55 9.82 -9.73
CA THR A 42 4.53 8.44 -10.25
C THR A 42 3.10 7.95 -10.50
N ILE A 43 2.18 8.21 -9.55
CA ILE A 43 0.75 7.87 -9.70
C ILE A 43 0.13 8.71 -10.83
N GLY A 44 0.43 10.01 -10.88
CA GLY A 44 -0.09 10.93 -11.89
C GLY A 44 0.36 10.62 -13.32
N LYS A 45 1.48 9.91 -13.48
CA LYS A 45 1.98 9.47 -14.80
C LYS A 45 1.18 8.31 -15.38
N GLY A 46 0.41 7.57 -14.56
CA GLY A 46 -0.46 6.47 -15.01
C GLY A 46 0.27 5.17 -15.38
N ASP A 47 1.60 5.15 -15.39
CA ASP A 47 2.41 3.96 -15.72
C ASP A 47 2.49 2.92 -14.60
N MET A 48 1.91 3.20 -13.42
CA MET A 48 2.12 2.35 -12.24
C MET A 48 1.14 1.17 -12.20
N ILE A 49 1.68 -0.04 -12.20
CA ILE A 49 0.92 -1.28 -11.99
C ILE A 49 0.99 -1.68 -10.52
N GLY A 50 -0.16 -1.69 -9.83
CA GLY A 50 -0.31 -2.11 -8.43
C GLY A 50 -0.43 -0.94 -7.45
N LYS A 51 0.10 -1.08 -6.23
CA LYS A 51 0.00 -0.07 -5.16
C LYS A 51 1.36 0.47 -4.74
N LEU A 52 1.38 1.77 -4.44
CA LEU A 52 2.52 2.48 -3.89
C LEU A 52 2.32 2.67 -2.39
N VAL A 53 3.27 2.20 -1.59
CA VAL A 53 3.24 2.36 -0.14
C VAL A 53 4.36 3.30 0.28
N ILE A 54 4.07 4.25 1.16
CA ILE A 54 5.09 5.07 1.81
C ILE A 54 5.11 4.68 3.28
N SER A 55 6.27 4.24 3.77
CA SER A 55 6.45 3.80 5.15
C SER A 55 7.44 4.68 5.89
N SER A 56 7.16 4.94 7.16
CA SER A 56 8.06 5.71 8.04
C SER A 56 9.29 4.91 8.47
N GLU A 57 9.23 3.59 8.32
CA GLU A 57 10.30 2.67 8.70
C GLU A 57 11.18 2.32 7.48
N ASN A 58 12.50 2.42 7.65
CA ASN A 58 13.47 1.85 6.73
C ASN A 58 13.59 0.36 7.06
N PHE A 59 12.76 -0.48 6.46
CA PHE A 59 13.03 -1.91 6.47
C PHE A 59 14.14 -2.19 5.46
N GLN A 60 15.29 -2.59 5.99
CA GLN A 60 16.48 -3.05 5.25
C GLN A 60 16.28 -4.48 4.77
#